data_AF-A0A969FKJ0-F1
#
_entry.id   AF-A0A969FKJ0-F1
#
_cell.length_a   1.000
_cell.length_b   1.000
_cell.length_c   1.000
_cell.angle_alpha   90.00
_cell.angle_beta   90.00
_cell.angle_gamma   90.00
#
_symmetry.space_group_name_H-M   'P 1'
#
loop_
_entity.id
_entity.type
_entity.pdbx_description
1 polymer ?
#
loop_
_entity_poly.entity_id
_entity_poly.type
_entity_poly.pdbx_seq_one_letter_code
_entity_poly.pdbx_strand_id
1 'polypeptide(L)'
;MKVLFIEVCRNPEIEKSTDTRVISDHLKTQGIDCKVFSNDGIWPQKTKLTRTVLASSLKQPGANIVHLSSHGDENGLVLQWTEAPQIRDRRPNLILSPTEIATMPEWAGKLVVTASSTTTALVDQFLQAGALGVVSPDRTISWRNVNPFLELFYEGLSSRKSLGQALSQSSAKYPDLSHITIHAKRNIDSTVVA
;
A
#
# COMPACT_ATOMS: atom_id res chain seq x y z
N MET A 1 6.78 -12.20 -8.70
CA MET A 1 6.17 -11.01 -8.08
C MET A 1 6.57 -10.96 -6.61
N LYS A 2 7.00 -9.79 -6.11
CA LYS A 2 7.21 -9.53 -4.68
C LYS A 2 6.41 -8.31 -4.25
N VAL A 3 5.78 -8.39 -3.08
CA VAL A 3 4.97 -7.32 -2.49
C VAL A 3 5.66 -6.77 -1.24
N LEU A 4 5.92 -5.46 -1.23
CA LEU A 4 6.41 -4.76 -0.05
C LEU A 4 5.22 -4.11 0.66
N PHE A 5 4.95 -4.50 1.90
CA PHE A 5 3.94 -3.87 2.73
C PHE A 5 4.60 -2.80 3.59
N ILE A 6 4.07 -1.58 3.53
CA ILE A 6 4.43 -0.46 4.39
C ILE A 6 3.24 -0.17 5.30
N GLU A 7 3.34 -0.56 6.56
CA GLU A 7 2.23 -0.42 7.52
C GLU A 7 2.60 0.49 8.68
N VAL A 8 1.78 1.52 8.88
CA VAL A 8 1.93 2.47 9.97
C VAL A 8 0.56 2.88 10.49
N CYS A 9 0.15 2.28 11.59
CA CYS A 9 -1.10 2.57 12.26
C CYS A 9 -0.90 3.62 13.36
N ARG A 10 -1.88 4.51 13.53
CA ARG A 10 -1.92 5.40 14.72
C ARG A 10 -2.16 4.63 16.02
N ASN A 11 -2.72 3.42 15.91
CA ASN A 11 -3.08 2.54 17.01
C ASN A 11 -2.40 1.15 16.92
N PRO A 12 -1.06 1.11 17.06
CA PRO A 12 -0.24 -0.09 16.93
C PRO A 12 -0.35 -1.07 18.10
N GLU A 13 -1.10 -0.75 19.17
CA GLU A 13 -1.24 -1.59 20.38
C GLU A 13 -2.41 -2.56 20.27
N ILE A 14 -3.39 -2.27 19.39
CA ILE A 14 -4.51 -3.17 19.17
C ILE A 14 -4.02 -4.27 18.24
N GLU A 15 -3.99 -5.50 18.76
CA GLU A 15 -3.84 -6.71 17.96
C GLU A 15 -5.07 -6.84 17.06
N LYS A 16 -5.05 -6.12 15.95
CA LYS A 16 -6.00 -6.30 14.86
C LYS A 16 -5.44 -7.39 13.98
N SER A 17 -6.33 -8.17 13.39
CA SER A 17 -6.01 -8.83 12.12
C SER A 17 -5.87 -7.72 11.08
N THR A 18 -4.72 -7.03 11.07
CA THR A 18 -4.51 -5.89 10.18
C THR A 18 -4.61 -6.37 8.74
N ASP A 19 -5.04 -5.49 7.86
CA ASP A 19 -5.19 -5.81 6.45
C ASP A 19 -3.88 -6.37 5.89
N THR A 20 -2.75 -5.75 6.24
CA THR A 20 -1.42 -6.26 5.93
C THR A 20 -1.18 -7.68 6.43
N ARG A 21 -1.61 -8.06 7.63
CA ARG A 21 -1.43 -9.44 8.15
C ARG A 21 -2.26 -10.43 7.36
N VAL A 22 -3.56 -10.16 7.20
CA VAL A 22 -4.47 -11.02 6.44
C VAL A 22 -3.96 -11.20 5.02
N ILE A 23 -3.67 -10.10 4.32
CA ILE A 23 -3.20 -10.14 2.94
C ILE A 23 -1.82 -10.79 2.86
N SER A 24 -0.84 -10.39 3.67
CA SER A 24 0.51 -10.98 3.56
C SER A 24 0.52 -12.48 3.86
N ASP A 25 -0.31 -12.97 4.79
CA ASP A 25 -0.43 -14.40 5.05
C ASP A 25 -1.14 -15.13 3.90
N HIS A 26 -2.21 -14.56 3.35
CA HIS A 26 -2.86 -15.07 2.14
C HIS A 26 -1.86 -15.20 0.97
N LEU A 27 -1.09 -14.14 0.68
CA LEU A 27 -0.10 -14.15 -0.39
C LEU A 27 1.01 -15.19 -0.20
N LYS A 28 1.47 -15.39 1.05
CA LYS A 28 2.44 -16.45 1.36
C LYS A 28 1.88 -17.83 1.03
N THR A 29 0.60 -18.11 1.28
CA THR A 29 -0.02 -19.40 0.91
C THR A 29 -0.05 -19.63 -0.60
N GLN A 30 -0.01 -18.56 -1.40
CA GLN A 30 0.11 -18.62 -2.86
C GLN A 30 1.56 -18.63 -3.37
N GLY A 31 2.56 -18.69 -2.47
CA GLY A 31 3.98 -18.67 -2.83
C GLY A 31 4.51 -17.31 -3.28
N ILE A 32 3.81 -16.21 -2.94
CA ILE A 32 4.23 -14.84 -3.27
C ILE A 32 5.13 -14.31 -2.16
N ASP A 33 6.33 -13.86 -2.52
CA ASP A 33 7.28 -13.26 -1.58
C ASP A 33 6.77 -11.91 -1.06
N CYS A 34 6.57 -11.81 0.25
CA CYS A 34 6.05 -10.64 0.93
C CYS A 34 7.00 -10.21 2.04
N LYS A 35 7.29 -8.90 2.10
CA LYS A 35 8.02 -8.30 3.23
C LYS A 35 7.21 -7.16 3.84
N VAL A 36 7.10 -7.18 5.16
CA VAL A 36 6.40 -6.16 5.94
C VAL A 36 7.42 -5.24 6.61
N PHE A 37 7.26 -3.94 6.39
CA PHE A 37 7.99 -2.88 7.08
C PHE A 37 6.98 -2.08 7.88
N SER A 38 7.23 -2.00 9.18
CA SER A 38 6.30 -1.34 10.08
C SER A 38 7.02 -0.76 11.28
N ASN A 39 6.49 0.35 11.78
CA ASN A 39 6.86 0.89 13.08
C ASN A 39 5.92 0.41 14.19
N ASP A 40 4.88 -0.35 13.86
CA ASP A 40 3.84 -0.78 14.79
C ASP A 40 4.33 -1.91 15.70
N GLY A 41 3.99 -1.84 16.99
CA GLY A 41 4.40 -2.79 18.04
C GLY A 41 3.91 -4.22 17.85
N ILE A 42 2.84 -4.42 17.08
CA ILE A 42 2.15 -5.71 16.88
C ILE A 42 2.89 -6.75 16.02
N TRP A 43 3.94 -6.36 15.30
CA TRP A 43 4.66 -7.26 14.40
C TRP A 43 5.80 -7.99 15.13
N PRO A 44 5.74 -9.34 15.28
CA PRO A 44 6.74 -10.11 16.03
C PRO A 44 8.15 -10.01 15.44
N GLN A 45 8.24 -9.90 14.12
CA GLN A 45 9.46 -9.63 13.37
C GLN A 45 9.20 -8.42 12.47
N LYS A 46 9.78 -7.26 12.80
CA LYS A 46 9.66 -6.04 12.00
C LYS A 46 11.01 -5.43 11.72
N THR A 47 11.15 -4.92 10.50
CA THR A 47 12.21 -3.95 10.20
C THR A 47 11.64 -2.56 10.45
N LYS A 48 12.22 -1.83 11.40
CA LYS A 48 11.83 -0.45 11.73
C LYS A 48 11.86 0.40 10.46
N LEU A 49 10.75 1.04 10.13
CA LEU A 49 10.62 1.86 8.94
C LEU A 49 11.26 3.23 9.19
N THR A 50 12.30 3.54 8.41
CA THR A 50 12.94 4.85 8.31
C THR A 50 12.98 5.25 6.83
N ARG A 51 13.33 6.51 6.52
CA ARG A 51 13.55 6.94 5.14
C ARG A 51 14.56 6.05 4.40
N THR A 52 15.69 5.75 5.04
CA THR A 52 16.75 4.89 4.48
C THR A 52 16.27 3.46 4.27
N VAL A 53 15.52 2.91 5.22
CA VAL A 53 14.93 1.57 5.10
C VAL A 53 13.90 1.52 3.97
N LEU A 54 13.06 2.56 3.83
CA LEU A 54 12.11 2.66 2.71
C LEU A 54 12.84 2.72 1.37
N ALA A 55 13.79 3.64 1.20
CA ALA A 55 14.53 3.76 -0.05
C ALA A 55 15.28 2.46 -0.41
N SER A 56 15.93 1.83 0.58
CA SER A 56 16.61 0.55 0.35
C SER A 56 15.65 -0.62 0.09
N SER A 57 14.47 -0.64 0.71
CA SER A 57 13.47 -1.70 0.46
C SER A 57 12.88 -1.59 -0.94
N LEU A 58 12.59 -0.37 -1.40
CA LEU A 58 12.12 -0.12 -2.76
C LEU A 58 13.16 -0.54 -3.82
N LYS A 59 14.46 -0.50 -3.51
CA LYS A 59 15.53 -1.01 -4.41
C LYS A 59 15.60 -2.52 -4.54
N GLN A 60 14.84 -3.29 -3.75
CA GLN A 60 14.92 -4.75 -3.80
C GLN A 60 14.52 -5.29 -5.18
N PRO A 61 15.35 -6.16 -5.79
CA PRO A 61 15.00 -6.78 -7.06
C PRO A 61 13.67 -7.55 -6.99
N GLY A 62 12.84 -7.36 -8.02
CA GLY A 62 11.53 -8.00 -8.16
C GLY A 62 10.41 -7.43 -7.30
N ALA A 63 10.68 -6.40 -6.47
CA ALA A 63 9.66 -5.69 -5.70
C ALA A 63 8.82 -4.77 -6.61
N ASN A 64 7.85 -5.35 -7.29
CA ASN A 64 7.06 -4.65 -8.32
C ASN A 64 5.78 -4.04 -7.76
N ILE A 65 5.39 -4.42 -6.53
CA ILE A 65 4.22 -3.87 -5.85
C ILE A 65 4.62 -3.34 -4.46
N VAL A 66 4.13 -2.15 -4.14
CA VAL A 66 4.22 -1.55 -2.81
C VAL A 66 2.81 -1.33 -2.29
N HIS A 67 2.43 -2.06 -1.24
CA HIS A 67 1.16 -1.92 -0.56
C HIS A 67 1.31 -0.94 0.62
N LEU A 68 0.56 0.15 0.62
CA LEU A 68 0.58 1.18 1.64
C LEU A 68 -0.63 1.02 2.58
N SER A 69 -0.39 0.42 3.74
CA SER A 69 -1.31 0.37 4.88
C SER A 69 -0.96 1.47 5.90
N SER A 70 -0.88 2.71 5.42
CA SER A 70 -0.43 3.85 6.22
C SER A 70 -1.35 5.05 6.03
N HIS A 71 -1.44 5.87 7.07
CA HIS A 71 -2.09 7.17 6.96
C HIS A 71 -1.25 8.08 6.07
N GLY A 72 -1.92 8.87 5.26
CA GLY A 72 -1.33 9.98 4.52
C GLY A 72 -2.39 11.01 4.21
N ASP A 73 -1.97 12.23 3.95
CA ASP A 73 -2.81 13.34 3.53
C ASP A 73 -1.99 14.25 2.59
N GLU A 74 -2.45 15.47 2.35
CA GLU A 74 -1.74 16.48 1.56
C GLU A 74 -0.35 16.84 2.10
N ASN A 75 -0.07 16.59 3.39
CA ASN A 75 1.22 16.85 4.02
C ASN A 75 2.21 15.70 3.84
N GLY A 76 1.75 14.53 3.36
CA GLY A 76 2.60 13.39 3.05
C GLY A 76 2.17 12.09 3.70
N LEU A 77 2.99 11.06 3.53
CA LEU A 77 2.75 9.72 4.05
C LEU A 77 3.36 9.59 5.45
N VAL A 78 2.56 9.21 6.44
CA VAL A 78 3.04 9.01 7.80
C VAL A 78 3.85 7.71 7.87
N LEU A 79 5.14 7.85 8.17
CA LEU A 79 6.05 6.73 8.38
C LEU A 79 6.17 6.37 9.87
N GLN A 80 5.92 7.31 10.78
CA GLN A 80 5.97 7.07 12.22
C GLN A 80 5.07 8.05 12.98
N TRP A 81 4.41 7.56 14.03
CA TRP A 81 3.70 8.38 15.01
C TRP A 81 4.58 8.67 16.24
N THR A 82 4.34 9.77 16.94
CA THR A 82 4.96 10.05 18.23
C THR A 82 4.49 9.04 19.26
N GLU A 83 5.36 8.74 20.23
CA GLU A 83 4.99 7.97 21.41
C GLU A 83 4.23 8.90 22.36
N ALA A 84 2.93 8.63 22.54
CA ALA A 84 2.11 9.32 23.53
C ALA A 84 1.23 8.29 24.25
N PRO A 85 0.99 8.45 25.57
CA PRO A 85 0.19 7.52 26.35
C PRO A 85 -1.24 7.35 25.81
N GLN A 86 -1.84 8.44 25.32
CA GLN A 86 -3.18 8.39 24.70
C GLN A 86 -3.05 8.45 23.17
N ILE A 87 -3.76 7.58 22.46
CA ILE A 87 -3.74 7.50 20.98
C ILE A 87 -4.13 8.83 20.33
N ARG A 88 -5.09 9.55 20.93
CA ARG A 88 -5.54 10.88 20.45
C ARG A 88 -4.46 11.95 20.51
N ASP A 89 -3.43 11.77 21.35
CA ASP A 89 -2.33 12.71 21.52
C ASP A 89 -1.16 12.40 20.60
N ARG A 90 -1.13 11.20 20.01
CA ARG A 90 -0.13 10.84 19.00
C ARG A 90 -0.26 11.79 17.79
N ARG A 91 0.88 12.25 17.29
CA ARG A 91 1.03 13.11 16.10
C ARG A 91 2.00 12.44 15.13
N PRO A 92 1.98 12.76 13.83
CA PRO A 92 3.02 12.26 12.93
C PRO A 92 4.40 12.75 13.41
N ASN A 93 5.33 11.81 13.67
CA ASN A 93 6.72 12.09 14.04
C ASN A 93 7.63 12.08 12.82
N LEU A 94 7.35 11.18 11.88
CA LEU A 94 8.07 11.03 10.63
C LEU A 94 7.06 11.00 9.50
N ILE A 95 7.14 11.98 8.61
CA ILE A 95 6.34 12.07 7.39
C ILE A 95 7.27 12.01 6.20
N LEU A 96 6.92 11.24 5.17
CA LEU A 96 7.50 11.34 3.85
C LEU A 96 6.70 12.38 3.07
N SER A 97 7.26 13.56 2.90
CA SER A 97 6.58 14.70 2.27
C SER A 97 6.24 14.43 0.80
N PRO A 98 5.27 15.16 0.22
CA PRO A 98 4.94 15.07 -1.20
C PRO A 98 6.16 15.27 -2.11
N THR A 99 7.03 16.24 -1.79
CA THR A 99 8.27 16.49 -2.53
C THR A 99 9.25 15.32 -2.45
N GLU A 100 9.43 14.73 -1.26
CA GLU A 100 10.27 13.53 -1.10
C GLU A 100 9.71 12.35 -1.89
N ILE A 101 8.38 12.14 -1.88
CA ILE A 101 7.74 11.10 -2.69
C ILE A 101 8.04 11.35 -4.17
N ALA A 102 7.77 12.55 -4.67
CA ALA A 102 7.91 12.93 -6.08
C ALA A 102 9.35 12.85 -6.61
N THR A 103 10.34 13.01 -5.73
CA THR A 103 11.76 13.02 -6.10
C THR A 103 12.47 11.69 -5.85
N MET A 104 11.80 10.71 -5.23
CA MET A 104 12.39 9.41 -4.90
C MET A 104 12.31 8.47 -6.12
N PRO A 105 13.40 8.26 -6.88
CA PRO A 105 13.39 7.46 -8.10
C PRO A 105 13.07 5.98 -7.85
N GLU A 106 13.19 5.52 -6.60
CA GLU A 106 12.89 4.16 -6.20
C GLU A 106 11.40 3.80 -6.36
N TRP A 107 10.49 4.76 -6.56
CA TRP A 107 9.10 4.45 -6.95
C TRP A 107 8.96 4.00 -8.40
N ALA A 108 9.95 4.30 -9.25
CA ALA A 108 9.84 4.10 -10.68
C ALA A 108 9.50 2.66 -11.07
N GLY A 109 8.48 2.50 -11.91
CA GLY A 109 8.03 1.19 -12.41
C GLY A 109 7.28 0.32 -11.40
N LYS A 110 7.07 0.79 -10.15
CA LYS A 110 6.31 0.05 -9.15
C LYS A 110 4.82 0.37 -9.21
N LEU A 111 3.99 -0.64 -9.00
CA LEU A 111 2.58 -0.44 -8.70
C LEU A 111 2.46 -0.07 -7.22
N VAL A 112 1.89 1.10 -6.94
CA VAL A 112 1.53 1.48 -5.56
C VAL A 112 0.08 1.08 -5.33
N VAL A 113 -0.20 0.36 -4.26
CA VAL A 113 -1.56 -0.04 -3.87
C VAL A 113 -1.87 0.60 -2.54
N THR A 114 -2.93 1.39 -2.49
CA THR A 114 -3.49 1.96 -1.27
C THR A 114 -4.93 1.50 -1.16
N ALA A 115 -5.28 0.95 0.00
CA ALA A 115 -6.68 0.73 0.38
C ALA A 115 -7.16 1.83 1.35
N SER A 116 -6.53 3.00 1.33
CA SER A 116 -6.88 4.13 2.19
C SER A 116 -7.18 5.37 1.35
N SER A 117 -8.40 5.90 1.47
CA SER A 117 -8.80 7.15 0.80
C SER A 117 -8.02 8.37 1.24
N THR A 118 -7.28 8.27 2.34
CA THR A 118 -6.46 9.38 2.83
C THR A 118 -5.22 9.57 1.95
N THR A 119 -4.68 8.51 1.35
CA THR A 119 -3.46 8.59 0.53
C THR A 119 -3.73 8.96 -0.93
N THR A 120 -4.99 9.09 -1.34
CA THR A 120 -5.40 9.55 -2.68
C THR A 120 -4.82 10.92 -3.01
N ALA A 121 -4.64 11.80 -2.02
CA ALA A 121 -4.01 13.12 -2.18
C ALA A 121 -2.55 13.06 -2.65
N LEU A 122 -1.90 11.89 -2.58
CA LEU A 122 -0.48 11.69 -2.92
C LEU A 122 -0.27 10.98 -4.27
N VAL A 123 -1.36 10.65 -4.98
CA VAL A 123 -1.33 9.92 -6.26
C VAL A 123 -0.38 10.60 -7.25
N ASP A 124 -0.52 11.91 -7.44
CA ASP A 124 0.27 12.66 -8.42
C ASP A 124 1.76 12.62 -8.09
N GLN A 125 2.15 12.63 -6.81
CA GLN A 125 3.56 12.57 -6.42
C GLN A 125 4.16 11.20 -6.71
N PHE A 126 3.44 10.10 -6.47
CA PHE A 126 3.91 8.77 -6.88
C PHE A 126 4.06 8.68 -8.40
N LEU A 127 3.09 9.21 -9.15
CA LEU A 127 3.15 9.23 -10.62
C LEU A 127 4.29 10.14 -11.14
N GLN A 128 4.55 11.25 -10.47
CA GLN A 128 5.68 12.15 -10.77
C GLN A 128 7.02 11.43 -10.58
N ALA A 129 7.15 10.65 -9.51
CA ALA A 129 8.32 9.81 -9.23
C ALA A 129 8.51 8.63 -10.21
N GLY A 130 7.55 8.42 -11.12
CA GLY A 130 7.62 7.41 -12.16
C GLY A 130 7.00 6.06 -11.78
N ALA A 131 6.18 6.01 -10.73
CA ALA A 131 5.39 4.81 -10.43
C ALA A 131 4.62 4.35 -11.68
N LEU A 132 4.49 3.02 -11.84
CA LEU A 132 3.74 2.43 -12.95
C LEU A 132 2.29 2.91 -12.92
N GLY A 133 1.69 2.87 -11.74
CA GLY A 133 0.36 3.37 -11.43
C GLY A 133 0.09 3.30 -9.92
N VAL A 134 -0.99 3.94 -9.50
CA VAL A 134 -1.47 3.93 -8.12
C VAL A 134 -2.87 3.36 -8.12
N VAL A 135 -3.10 2.28 -7.39
CA VAL A 135 -4.44 1.75 -7.11
C VAL A 135 -4.92 2.40 -5.83
N SER A 136 -5.96 3.23 -5.88
CA SER A 136 -6.44 3.99 -4.73
C SER A 136 -7.96 4.18 -4.79
N PRO A 137 -8.65 4.28 -3.65
CA PRO A 137 -10.05 4.68 -3.64
C PRO A 137 -10.21 6.18 -3.90
N ASP A 138 -11.13 6.55 -4.77
CA ASP A 138 -11.48 7.96 -5.07
C ASP A 138 -12.21 8.66 -3.91
N ARG A 139 -12.72 7.89 -2.94
CA ARG A 139 -13.49 8.38 -1.79
C ARG A 139 -13.38 7.44 -0.60
N THR A 140 -13.86 7.87 0.56
CA THR A 140 -13.89 7.02 1.77
C THR A 140 -14.62 5.71 1.50
N ILE A 141 -13.97 4.60 1.88
CA ILE A 141 -14.50 3.24 1.72
C ILE A 141 -14.84 2.60 3.07
N SER A 142 -15.74 1.63 3.04
CA SER A 142 -16.02 0.77 4.19
C SER A 142 -14.95 -0.31 4.31
N TRP A 143 -14.38 -0.45 5.51
CA TRP A 143 -13.34 -1.44 5.78
C TRP A 143 -13.83 -2.89 5.75
N ARG A 144 -15.15 -3.13 5.81
CA ARG A 144 -15.73 -4.47 5.94
C ARG A 144 -15.26 -5.45 4.85
N ASN A 145 -15.13 -4.96 3.61
CA ASN A 145 -14.84 -5.79 2.44
C ASN A 145 -13.44 -5.56 1.86
N VAL A 146 -12.61 -4.71 2.48
CA VAL A 146 -11.30 -4.33 1.94
C VAL A 146 -10.36 -5.53 1.81
N ASN A 147 -10.24 -6.33 2.87
CA ASN A 147 -9.40 -7.53 2.85
C ASN A 147 -9.81 -8.53 1.78
N PRO A 148 -11.06 -9.03 1.74
CA PRO A 148 -11.42 -10.03 0.75
C PRO A 148 -11.43 -9.46 -0.69
N PHE A 149 -11.57 -8.14 -0.87
CA PHE A 149 -11.34 -7.48 -2.16
C PHE A 149 -9.88 -7.53 -2.59
N LEU A 150 -8.97 -7.18 -1.67
CA LEU A 150 -7.53 -7.19 -1.92
C LEU A 150 -7.01 -8.61 -2.15
N GLU A 151 -7.51 -9.61 -1.42
CA GLU A 151 -7.19 -11.03 -1.65
C GLU A 151 -7.48 -11.42 -3.11
N LEU A 152 -8.71 -11.17 -3.59
CA LEU A 152 -9.08 -11.44 -4.99
C LEU A 152 -8.24 -10.63 -5.99
N PHE A 153 -7.89 -9.39 -5.64
CA PHE A 153 -7.12 -8.53 -6.51
C PHE A 153 -5.72 -9.12 -6.70
N TYR A 154 -5.04 -9.45 -5.60
CA TYR A 154 -3.73 -10.05 -5.64
C TYR A 154 -3.72 -11.47 -6.21
N GLU A 155 -4.76 -12.27 -5.98
CA GLU A 155 -4.94 -13.58 -6.63
C GLU A 155 -5.04 -13.42 -8.16
N GLY A 156 -5.74 -12.39 -8.62
CA GLY A 156 -5.78 -12.02 -10.03
C GLY A 156 -4.38 -11.70 -10.58
N LEU A 157 -3.63 -10.87 -9.87
CA LEU A 157 -2.25 -10.51 -10.26
C LEU A 157 -1.31 -11.72 -10.26
N SER A 158 -1.36 -12.56 -9.22
CA SER A 158 -0.52 -13.76 -9.10
C SER A 158 -0.83 -14.80 -10.19
N SER A 159 -2.09 -14.84 -10.64
CA SER A 159 -2.56 -15.64 -11.77
C SER A 159 -2.28 -15.01 -13.14
N ARG A 160 -1.40 -13.99 -13.21
CA ARG A 160 -1.01 -13.25 -14.42
C ARG A 160 -2.16 -12.58 -15.17
N LYS A 161 -3.26 -12.26 -14.49
CA LYS A 161 -4.26 -11.36 -15.07
C LYS A 161 -3.66 -9.96 -15.19
N SER A 162 -4.13 -9.23 -16.19
CA SER A 162 -3.77 -7.82 -16.30
C SER A 162 -4.34 -7.00 -15.14
N LEU A 163 -3.75 -5.84 -14.85
CA LEU A 163 -4.17 -4.95 -13.76
C LEU A 163 -5.68 -4.65 -13.81
N GLY A 164 -6.19 -4.28 -14.98
CA GLY A 164 -7.60 -3.96 -15.19
C GLY A 164 -8.49 -5.18 -14.97
N GLN A 165 -8.08 -6.37 -15.41
CA GLN A 165 -8.83 -7.60 -15.20
C GLN A 165 -8.88 -8.00 -13.71
N ALA A 166 -7.75 -7.92 -13.00
CA ALA A 166 -7.69 -8.23 -11.58
C ALA A 166 -8.58 -7.27 -10.78
N LEU A 167 -8.50 -5.97 -11.05
CA LEU A 167 -9.33 -4.97 -10.37
C LEU A 167 -10.81 -5.11 -10.69
N SER A 168 -11.15 -5.36 -11.97
CA SER A 168 -12.54 -5.55 -12.40
C SER A 168 -13.18 -6.77 -11.75
N GLN A 169 -12.44 -7.87 -11.61
CA GLN A 169 -12.92 -9.07 -10.92
C GLN A 169 -13.24 -8.79 -9.44
N SER A 170 -12.32 -8.12 -8.72
CA SER A 170 -12.56 -7.78 -7.31
C SER A 170 -13.74 -6.83 -7.15
N SER A 171 -13.83 -5.81 -8.02
CA SER A 171 -14.91 -4.82 -7.99
C SER A 171 -16.28 -5.42 -8.32
N ALA A 172 -16.34 -6.41 -9.22
CA ALA A 172 -17.57 -7.12 -9.52
C ALA A 172 -18.09 -7.93 -8.33
N LYS A 173 -17.19 -8.47 -7.49
CA LYS A 173 -17.55 -9.24 -6.29
C LYS A 173 -17.82 -8.35 -5.07
N TYR A 174 -17.19 -7.19 -4.98
CA TYR A 174 -17.41 -6.18 -3.94
C TYR A 174 -17.74 -4.81 -4.55
N PRO A 175 -18.98 -4.60 -5.03
CA PRO A 175 -19.36 -3.37 -5.74
C PRO A 175 -19.26 -2.10 -4.89
N ASP A 176 -19.33 -2.22 -3.56
CA ASP A 176 -19.12 -1.11 -2.62
C ASP A 176 -17.71 -0.52 -2.70
N LEU A 177 -16.75 -1.29 -3.24
CA LEU A 177 -15.36 -0.90 -3.43
C LEU A 177 -15.02 -0.58 -4.90
N SER A 178 -16.02 -0.44 -5.78
CA SER A 178 -15.85 -0.07 -7.19
C SER A 178 -15.21 1.32 -7.43
N HIS A 179 -15.07 2.11 -6.36
CA HIS A 179 -14.37 3.40 -6.37
C HIS A 179 -12.86 3.26 -6.18
N ILE A 180 -12.35 2.04 -5.98
CA ILE A 180 -10.92 1.76 -6.08
C ILE A 180 -10.58 1.71 -7.56
N THR A 181 -9.78 2.67 -8.03
CA THR A 181 -9.44 2.84 -9.44
C THR A 181 -7.93 2.77 -9.65
N ILE A 182 -7.50 2.68 -10.92
CA ILE A 182 -6.10 2.74 -11.32
C ILE A 182 -5.80 4.15 -11.83
N HIS A 183 -4.94 4.87 -11.14
CA HIS A 183 -4.39 6.14 -11.60
C HIS A 183 -3.04 5.90 -12.27
N ALA A 184 -2.89 6.35 -13.52
CA ALA A 184 -1.64 6.22 -14.27
C ALA A 184 -1.49 7.32 -15.33
N LYS A 185 -0.25 7.68 -15.66
CA LYS A 185 0.06 8.66 -16.73
C LYS A 185 -0.31 8.16 -18.15
N ARG A 186 -0.51 6.85 -18.30
CA ARG A 186 -0.85 6.16 -19.54
C ARG A 186 -1.71 4.95 -19.18
N ASN A 187 -2.54 4.46 -20.11
CA ASN A 187 -3.36 3.28 -19.85
C ASN A 187 -2.44 2.07 -19.55
N ILE A 188 -2.61 1.49 -18.36
CA ILE A 188 -1.87 0.31 -17.90
C ILE A 188 -2.79 -0.88 -17.63
N ASP A 189 -4.06 -0.84 -18.03
CA ASP A 189 -5.07 -1.86 -17.71
C ASP A 189 -4.66 -3.24 -18.21
N SER A 190 -4.02 -3.30 -19.38
CA SER A 190 -3.52 -4.54 -19.99
C SER A 190 -2.17 -5.01 -19.44
N THR A 191 -1.56 -4.25 -18.51
CA THR A 191 -0.24 -4.58 -17.94
C THR A 191 -0.36 -5.78 -17.01
N VAL A 192 0.53 -6.76 -17.19
CA VAL A 192 0.71 -7.86 -16.25
C VAL A 192 1.86 -7.52 -15.32
N VAL A 193 1.60 -7.43 -14.02
CA VAL A 193 2.64 -7.19 -13.00
C VAL A 193 3.21 -8.54 -12.56
N ALA A 194 4.38 -8.89 -13.10
CA ALA A 194 5.06 -10.17 -12.83
C ALA A 194 6.06 -10.09 -11.67
#